data_AF-A0A7V9VHD1-F1
#
_entry.id   AF-A0A7V9VHD1-F1
#
_cell.length_a   1.000
_cell.length_b   1.000
_cell.length_c   1.000
_cell.angle_alpha   90.00
_cell.angle_beta   90.00
_cell.angle_gamma   90.00
#
_symmetry.space_group_name_H-M   'P 1'
#
loop_
_entity.id
_entity.type
_entity.pdbx_description
1 polymer ?
#
loop_
_entity_poly.entity_id
_entity_poly.type
_entity_poly.pdbx_seq_one_letter_code
_entity_poly.pdbx_strand_id
1 'polypeptide(L)'
;MTTRPIESLLSESDDPAVLREFLRQAQEQLRQYAGFEQVMADNAARSEALLAEASRMRAASITIEPEIASSLESIRAHLASAVAALDDLQGKIATPPSFKGIGPDPATSDLPPGASETEEPTMGGSTRTDVLIHNIGSPAMARSAQAHLDSQPGVSRADVRELAEGLLRITVEGDVPLASAAFADWEPERNRTVLTERPGVLEIDLTETTPSR
;
A
#
# COMPACT_ATOMS: atom_id res chain seq x y z
N MET A 1 -43.03 -19.35 16.77
CA MET A 1 -42.66 -20.56 17.54
C MET A 1 -42.52 -20.14 18.98
N THR A 2 -43.48 -20.51 19.81
CA THR A 2 -43.64 -20.01 21.18
C THR A 2 -43.05 -21.04 22.14
N THR A 3 -41.89 -20.76 22.71
CA THR A 3 -41.23 -21.57 23.74
C THR A 3 -42.10 -21.56 25.00
N ARG A 4 -42.77 -22.68 25.30
CA ARG A 4 -43.43 -22.86 26.60
C ARG A 4 -42.37 -23.03 27.69
N PRO A 5 -42.50 -22.36 28.85
CA PRO A 5 -41.57 -22.51 29.97
C PRO A 5 -41.63 -23.93 30.54
N ILE A 6 -40.44 -24.50 30.77
CA ILE A 6 -40.17 -25.88 31.21
C ILE A 6 -40.88 -26.24 32.53
N GLU A 7 -41.17 -25.25 33.37
CA GLU A 7 -41.81 -25.43 34.68
C GLU A 7 -43.25 -25.98 34.58
N SER A 8 -43.94 -25.76 33.46
CA SER A 8 -45.33 -26.22 33.28
C SER A 8 -45.47 -27.72 32.99
N LEU A 9 -44.38 -28.44 32.71
CA LEU A 9 -44.40 -29.87 32.34
C LEU A 9 -43.98 -30.81 33.48
N LEU A 10 -43.45 -30.28 34.57
CA LEU A 10 -42.91 -31.07 35.68
C LEU A 10 -43.97 -31.53 36.71
N SER A 11 -45.20 -31.01 36.62
CA SER A 11 -46.21 -31.25 37.66
C SER A 11 -47.18 -32.41 37.38
N GLU A 12 -47.13 -33.08 36.22
CA GLU A 12 -48.23 -34.00 35.82
C GLU A 12 -47.81 -35.33 35.16
N SER A 13 -46.51 -35.66 35.05
CA SER A 13 -46.10 -36.88 34.34
C SER A 13 -45.14 -37.76 35.14
N ASP A 14 -45.72 -38.72 35.88
CA ASP A 14 -45.02 -39.91 36.42
C ASP A 14 -44.69 -40.96 35.33
N ASP A 15 -44.92 -40.65 34.05
CA ASP A 15 -44.58 -41.54 32.94
C ASP A 15 -43.05 -41.62 32.75
N PRO A 16 -42.43 -42.81 32.91
CA PRO A 16 -40.99 -42.99 32.74
C PRO A 16 -40.51 -42.69 31.32
N ALA A 17 -41.37 -42.73 30.30
CA ALA A 17 -41.00 -42.37 28.94
C ALA A 17 -40.77 -40.86 28.80
N VAL A 18 -41.64 -40.04 29.43
CA VAL A 18 -41.53 -38.57 29.41
C VAL A 18 -40.30 -38.12 30.19
N LEU A 19 -40.00 -38.74 31.33
CA LEU A 19 -38.79 -38.43 32.12
C LEU A 19 -37.50 -38.75 31.34
N ARG A 20 -37.46 -39.85 30.59
CA ARG A 20 -36.29 -40.19 29.74
C ARG A 20 -36.09 -39.18 28.62
N GLU A 21 -37.18 -38.78 27.96
CA GLU A 21 -37.11 -37.77 26.91
C GLU A 21 -36.69 -36.41 27.47
N PHE A 22 -37.16 -36.04 28.67
CA PHE A 22 -36.71 -34.84 29.36
C PHE A 22 -35.22 -34.88 29.72
N LEU A 23 -34.74 -35.99 30.28
CA LEU A 23 -33.31 -36.17 30.57
C LEU A 23 -32.45 -36.12 29.30
N ARG A 24 -32.92 -36.70 28.20
CA ARG A 24 -32.26 -36.62 26.90
C ARG A 24 -32.16 -35.18 26.41
N GLN A 25 -33.25 -34.41 26.52
CA GLN A 25 -33.27 -33.01 26.14
C GLN A 25 -32.37 -32.14 27.03
N ALA A 26 -32.37 -32.37 28.34
CA ALA A 26 -31.50 -31.67 29.28
C ALA A 26 -30.01 -31.97 29.01
N GLN A 27 -29.67 -33.23 28.70
CA GLN A 27 -28.30 -33.62 28.33
C GLN A 27 -27.86 -32.96 27.02
N GLU A 28 -28.75 -32.90 26.03
CA GLU A 28 -28.47 -32.25 24.76
C GLU A 28 -28.26 -30.73 24.94
N GLN A 29 -29.09 -30.08 25.76
CA GLN A 29 -28.89 -28.66 26.10
C GLN A 29 -27.56 -28.41 26.81
N LEU A 30 -27.20 -29.24 27.80
CA LEU A 30 -25.91 -29.12 28.48
C LEU A 30 -24.72 -29.29 27.52
N ARG A 31 -24.84 -30.21 26.56
CA ARG A 31 -23.82 -30.40 25.53
C ARG A 31 -23.67 -29.17 24.63
N GLN A 32 -24.78 -28.54 24.26
CA GLN A 32 -24.78 -27.31 23.47
C GLN A 32 -24.14 -26.16 24.25
N TYR A 33 -24.49 -25.98 25.53
CA TYR A 33 -23.87 -24.96 26.38
C TYR A 33 -22.35 -25.16 26.53
N ALA A 34 -21.89 -26.39 26.76
CA ALA A 34 -20.47 -26.70 26.81
C ALA A 34 -19.75 -26.36 25.49
N GLY A 35 -20.39 -26.62 24.34
CA GLY A 35 -19.88 -26.24 23.03
C GLY A 35 -19.75 -24.72 22.86
N PHE A 36 -20.76 -23.96 23.31
CA PHE A 36 -20.71 -22.49 23.28
C PHE A 36 -19.62 -21.93 24.19
N GLU A 37 -19.47 -22.46 25.41
CA GLU A 37 -18.40 -22.04 26.33
C GLU A 37 -17.02 -22.29 25.72
N GLN A 38 -16.82 -23.42 25.06
CA GLN A 38 -15.54 -23.73 24.40
C GLN A 38 -15.24 -22.75 23.26
N VAL A 39 -16.22 -22.43 22.40
CA VAL A 39 -16.05 -21.43 21.34
C VAL A 39 -15.77 -20.04 21.92
N MET A 40 -16.42 -19.67 23.02
CA MET A 40 -16.17 -18.39 23.69
C MET A 40 -14.76 -18.33 24.29
N ALA A 41 -14.28 -19.41 24.89
CA ALA A 41 -12.91 -19.51 25.41
C ALA A 41 -11.88 -19.39 24.29
N ASP A 42 -12.09 -20.08 23.17
CA ASP A 42 -11.19 -20.03 22.00
C ASP A 42 -11.17 -18.62 21.39
N ASN A 43 -12.33 -17.97 21.28
CA ASN A 43 -12.43 -16.60 20.78
C ASN A 43 -11.75 -15.59 21.71
N ALA A 44 -11.88 -15.75 23.02
CA ALA A 44 -11.20 -14.91 24.00
C ALA A 44 -9.68 -15.05 23.87
N ALA A 45 -9.17 -16.29 23.84
CA ALA A 45 -7.75 -16.57 23.67
C ALA A 45 -7.19 -16.01 22.33
N ARG A 46 -7.94 -16.16 21.24
CA ARG A 46 -7.56 -15.61 19.93
C ARG A 46 -7.54 -14.08 19.93
N SER A 47 -8.51 -13.46 20.59
CA SER A 47 -8.59 -11.99 20.68
C SER A 47 -7.44 -11.43 21.51
N GLU A 48 -7.08 -12.08 22.62
CA GLU A 48 -5.91 -11.72 23.41
C GLU A 48 -4.60 -11.86 22.62
N ALA A 49 -4.45 -12.94 21.85
CA ALA A 49 -3.29 -13.14 20.99
C ALA A 49 -3.15 -12.03 19.94
N LEU A 50 -4.25 -11.67 19.26
CA LEU A 50 -4.27 -10.57 18.28
C LEU A 50 -3.95 -9.22 18.91
N LEU A 51 -4.48 -8.93 20.11
CA LEU A 51 -4.15 -7.70 20.83
C LEU A 51 -2.68 -7.65 21.25
N ALA A 52 -2.12 -8.77 21.72
CA ALA A 52 -0.71 -8.88 22.05
C ALA A 52 0.17 -8.63 20.81
N GLU A 53 -0.17 -9.23 19.67
CA GLU A 53 0.53 -9.01 18.41
C GLU A 53 0.45 -7.55 17.94
N ALA A 54 -0.74 -6.97 17.95
CA ALA A 54 -0.93 -5.56 17.59
C ALA A 54 -0.13 -4.61 18.50
N SER A 55 -0.05 -4.92 19.80
CA SER A 55 0.76 -4.13 20.74
C SER A 55 2.26 -4.21 20.44
N ARG A 56 2.77 -5.39 20.06
CA ARG A 56 4.16 -5.58 19.64
C ARG A 56 4.47 -4.83 18.35
N MET A 57 3.58 -4.89 17.37
CA MET A 57 3.73 -4.16 16.11
C MET A 57 3.76 -2.64 16.33
N ARG A 58 2.89 -2.12 17.20
CA ARG A 58 2.92 -0.70 17.59
C ARG A 58 4.23 -0.31 18.28
N ALA A 59 4.71 -1.14 19.21
CA ALA A 59 5.98 -0.89 19.88
C ALA A 59 7.16 -0.86 18.89
N ALA A 60 7.20 -1.78 17.94
CA ALA A 60 8.22 -1.80 16.89
C ALA A 60 8.14 -0.56 15.98
N SER A 61 6.94 -0.13 15.58
CA SER A 61 6.75 1.05 14.75
C SER A 61 7.25 2.34 15.42
N ILE A 62 7.06 2.47 16.73
CA ILE A 62 7.56 3.63 17.51
C ILE A 62 9.09 3.69 17.52
N THR A 63 9.78 2.55 17.41
CA THR A 63 11.26 2.52 17.37
C THR A 63 11.81 2.75 15.96
N ILE A 64 11.11 2.27 14.93
CA ILE A 64 11.56 2.36 13.53
C ILE A 64 11.49 3.81 13.00
N GLU A 65 10.42 4.55 13.30
CA GLU A 65 10.27 5.94 12.85
C GLU A 65 11.42 6.89 13.26
N PRO A 66 11.88 6.93 14.53
CA PRO A 66 13.00 7.78 14.93
C PRO A 66 14.33 7.30 14.35
N GLU A 67 14.53 5.99 14.14
CA GLU A 67 15.75 5.47 13.49
C GLU A 67 15.83 5.93 12.03
N ILE A 68 14.72 5.88 11.29
CA ILE A 68 14.63 6.39 9.91
C ILE A 68 14.86 7.89 9.88
N ALA A 69 14.23 8.65 10.77
CA ALA A 69 14.42 10.10 10.86
C ALA A 69 15.89 10.46 11.14
N SER A 70 16.55 9.74 12.07
CA SER A 70 17.97 9.95 12.37
C SER A 70 18.88 9.61 11.19
N SER A 71 18.55 8.55 10.45
CA SER A 71 19.31 8.11 9.27
C SER A 71 19.18 9.11 8.13
N LEU A 72 17.98 9.65 7.89
CA LEU A 72 17.75 10.69 6.89
C LEU A 72 18.51 11.98 7.23
N GLU A 73 18.52 12.39 8.50
CA GLU A 73 19.28 13.56 8.94
C GLU A 73 20.79 13.36 8.75
N SER A 74 21.30 12.16 9.04
CA SER A 74 22.70 11.80 8.79
C SER A 74 23.05 11.87 7.29
N ILE A 75 22.19 11.34 6.42
CA ILE A 75 22.39 11.39 4.96
C ILE A 75 22.39 12.84 4.47
N ARG A 76 21.46 13.66 4.97
CA ARG A 76 21.37 15.08 4.63
C ARG A 76 22.63 15.85 5.04
N ALA A 77 23.16 15.58 6.23
CA ALA A 77 24.40 16.18 6.71
C ALA A 77 25.61 15.78 5.83
N HIS A 78 25.70 14.49 5.46
CA HIS A 78 26.76 14.03 4.55
C HIS A 78 26.67 14.68 3.17
N LEU A 79 25.47 14.81 2.62
CA LEU A 79 25.26 15.43 1.31
C LEU A 79 25.60 16.93 1.35
N ALA A 80 25.18 17.64 2.40
CA ALA A 80 25.56 19.04 2.59
C ALA A 80 27.09 19.22 2.70
N SER A 81 27.76 18.32 3.43
CA SER A 81 29.23 18.34 3.52
C SER A 81 29.91 18.06 2.18
N ALA A 82 29.37 17.13 1.39
CA ALA A 82 29.91 16.80 0.07
C ALA A 82 29.74 17.98 -0.92
N VAL A 83 28.59 18.66 -0.89
CA VAL A 83 28.35 19.86 -1.70
C VAL A 83 29.29 20.99 -1.30
N ALA A 84 29.48 21.24 0.00
CA ALA A 84 30.42 22.25 0.48
C ALA A 84 31.87 21.95 0.05
N ALA A 85 32.27 20.67 0.05
CA ALA A 85 33.59 20.26 -0.44
C ALA A 85 33.74 20.48 -1.96
N LEU A 86 32.66 20.29 -2.73
CA LEU A 86 32.64 20.56 -4.17
C LEU A 86 32.75 22.06 -4.46
N ASP A 87 32.03 22.90 -3.71
CA ASP A 87 32.12 24.35 -3.82
C ASP A 87 33.53 24.88 -3.49
N ASP A 88 34.18 24.33 -2.46
CA ASP A 88 35.58 24.66 -2.11
C ASP A 88 36.56 24.26 -3.22
N LEU A 89 36.38 23.08 -3.82
CA LEU A 89 37.15 22.65 -4.99
C LEU A 89 36.92 23.57 -6.20
N GLN A 90 35.67 23.96 -6.45
CA GLN A 90 35.32 24.85 -7.56
C GLN A 90 35.89 26.27 -7.35
N GLY A 91 35.90 26.79 -6.12
CA GLY A 91 36.55 28.05 -5.77
C GLY A 91 38.07 28.02 -5.98
N LYS A 92 38.71 26.88 -5.70
CA LYS A 92 40.14 26.67 -5.95
C LYS A 92 40.49 26.62 -7.44
N ILE A 93 39.57 26.10 -8.27
CA ILE A 93 39.73 26.06 -9.74
C ILE A 93 39.43 27.42 -10.39
N ALA A 94 38.48 28.18 -9.85
CA ALA A 94 38.04 29.48 -10.37
C ALA A 94 38.97 30.66 -10.03
N THR A 95 40.13 30.43 -9.43
CA THR A 95 41.15 31.47 -9.17
C THR A 95 42.26 31.38 -10.22
N PRO A 96 42.13 32.05 -11.39
CA PRO A 96 43.23 32.11 -12.35
C PRO A 96 44.35 33.04 -11.83
N PRO A 97 45.64 32.72 -12.03
CA PRO A 97 46.70 33.71 -11.90
C PRO A 97 46.42 34.85 -12.89
N SER A 98 46.41 36.07 -12.36
CA SER A 98 46.20 37.33 -13.06
C SER A 98 47.02 37.40 -14.36
N PHE A 99 46.35 37.25 -15.51
CA PHE A 99 46.92 37.56 -16.82
C PHE A 99 46.30 38.88 -17.31
N LYS A 100 47.12 39.94 -17.29
CA LYS A 100 46.80 41.23 -17.92
C LYS A 100 47.05 41.13 -19.43
N GLY A 101 46.02 41.43 -20.23
CA GLY A 101 46.09 41.76 -21.67
C GLY A 101 44.69 42.10 -22.17
N ILE A 102 44.27 43.37 -22.26
CA ILE A 102 44.27 44.22 -23.48
C ILE A 102 43.70 43.44 -24.69
N GLY A 103 42.55 43.72 -25.30
CA GLY A 103 41.58 44.82 -25.31
C GLY A 103 40.39 44.40 -26.22
N PRO A 104 39.38 45.27 -26.45
CA PRO A 104 38.04 44.89 -26.89
C PRO A 104 37.79 45.08 -28.40
N ASP A 105 36.89 44.29 -29.00
CA ASP A 105 35.81 44.85 -29.83
C ASP A 105 34.65 43.85 -30.08
N PRO A 106 33.40 44.32 -30.17
CA PRO A 106 32.20 43.51 -30.35
C PRO A 106 31.74 43.46 -31.82
N ALA A 107 31.34 42.28 -32.29
CA ALA A 107 30.62 42.14 -33.55
C ALA A 107 29.33 41.33 -33.33
N THR A 108 28.23 42.07 -33.47
CA THR A 108 26.84 41.68 -33.67
C THR A 108 26.64 40.49 -34.61
N SER A 109 25.73 39.58 -34.25
CA SER A 109 24.94 38.85 -35.24
C SER A 109 23.53 38.57 -34.72
N ASP A 110 22.60 38.95 -35.57
CA ASP A 110 21.15 38.96 -35.47
C ASP A 110 20.51 37.61 -35.14
N LEU A 111 19.43 37.68 -34.36
CA LEU A 111 18.31 36.74 -34.36
C LEU A 111 17.44 36.96 -35.61
N PRO A 112 16.69 35.95 -36.08
CA PRO A 112 15.25 35.99 -35.76
C PRO A 112 14.64 34.62 -35.40
N PRO A 113 13.39 34.62 -34.88
CA PRO A 113 12.84 33.59 -34.02
C PRO A 113 12.02 32.55 -34.81
N GLY A 114 12.14 31.29 -34.42
CA GLY A 114 11.31 30.19 -34.92
C GLY A 114 10.48 29.59 -33.80
N ALA A 115 9.57 30.38 -33.23
CA ALA A 115 8.46 29.88 -32.43
C ALA A 115 7.21 29.82 -33.32
N SER A 116 6.78 28.60 -33.63
CA SER A 116 5.42 28.26 -34.05
C SER A 116 5.21 26.84 -33.51
N GLU A 117 4.62 26.70 -32.34
CA GLU A 117 3.17 26.69 -32.14
C GLU A 117 2.51 25.48 -32.83
N THR A 118 2.09 24.55 -31.95
CA THR A 118 0.75 23.97 -31.97
C THR A 118 0.54 22.79 -32.92
N GLU A 119 1.03 21.63 -32.50
CA GLU A 119 0.19 20.43 -32.59
C GLU A 119 -0.50 20.26 -31.23
N GLU A 120 -1.74 20.77 -31.14
CA GLU A 120 -2.72 20.28 -30.17
C GLU A 120 -3.03 18.81 -30.51
N PRO A 121 -2.74 17.82 -29.65
CA PRO A 121 -3.52 16.61 -29.66
C PRO A 121 -4.85 16.94 -28.99
N THR A 122 -5.81 17.25 -29.85
CA THR A 122 -7.19 16.78 -29.78
C THR A 122 -7.74 16.52 -28.37
N MET A 123 -8.51 17.48 -27.84
CA MET A 123 -9.62 17.28 -26.88
C MET A 123 -9.75 15.87 -26.27
N GLY A 124 -8.97 15.63 -25.21
CA GLY A 124 -9.53 15.48 -23.86
C GLY A 124 -10.38 14.26 -23.57
N GLY A 125 -10.04 13.09 -24.11
CA GLY A 125 -10.55 11.83 -23.59
C GLY A 125 -9.68 11.34 -22.44
N SER A 126 -9.84 11.88 -21.22
CA SER A 126 -9.17 11.25 -20.08
C SER A 126 -9.70 9.83 -19.92
N THR A 127 -8.80 8.87 -20.09
CA THR A 127 -9.09 7.46 -19.88
C THR A 127 -8.96 7.18 -18.40
N ARG A 128 -9.99 6.55 -17.84
CA ARG A 128 -9.98 6.09 -16.45
C ARG A 128 -9.69 4.60 -16.43
N THR A 129 -8.67 4.21 -15.66
CA THR A 129 -8.29 2.81 -15.45
C THR A 129 -8.30 2.50 -13.96
N ASP A 130 -9.05 1.49 -13.54
CA ASP A 130 -8.98 0.96 -12.19
C ASP A 130 -7.89 -0.12 -12.12
N VAL A 131 -6.90 0.11 -11.26
CA VAL A 131 -5.81 -0.83 -10.98
C VAL A 131 -6.12 -1.55 -9.67
N LEU A 132 -6.10 -2.88 -9.72
CA LEU A 132 -6.25 -3.77 -8.58
C LEU A 132 -4.92 -4.49 -8.35
N ILE A 133 -4.34 -4.34 -7.16
CA ILE A 133 -3.07 -4.97 -6.80
C ILE A 133 -3.27 -5.83 -5.57
N HIS A 134 -3.05 -7.14 -5.71
CA HIS A 134 -3.15 -8.11 -4.62
C HIS A 134 -1.84 -8.22 -3.84
N ASN A 135 -1.92 -8.76 -2.62
CA ASN A 135 -0.81 -8.99 -1.70
C ASN A 135 -0.01 -7.74 -1.30
N ILE A 136 -0.69 -6.61 -1.16
CA ILE A 136 -0.10 -5.39 -0.60
C ILE A 136 0.02 -5.54 0.92
N GLY A 137 1.23 -5.87 1.36
CA GLY A 137 1.52 -6.14 2.78
C GLY A 137 1.64 -4.90 3.67
N SER A 138 1.63 -3.68 3.11
CA SER A 138 1.74 -2.46 3.92
C SER A 138 1.19 -1.19 3.24
N PRO A 139 0.77 -0.18 4.03
CA PRO A 139 0.43 1.15 3.51
C PRO A 139 1.60 1.88 2.84
N ALA A 140 2.85 1.54 3.19
CA ALA A 140 4.02 2.10 2.53
C ALA A 140 4.12 1.63 1.07
N MET A 141 3.83 0.35 0.83
CA MET A 141 3.79 -0.23 -0.51
C MET A 141 2.64 0.35 -1.34
N ALA A 142 1.48 0.61 -0.74
CA ALA A 142 0.39 1.30 -1.41
C ALA A 142 0.77 2.72 -1.87
N ARG A 143 1.51 3.46 -1.02
CA ARG A 143 2.05 4.79 -1.37
C ARG A 143 3.13 4.71 -2.45
N SER A 144 3.99 3.68 -2.41
CA SER A 144 4.97 3.38 -3.46
C SER A 144 4.28 3.14 -4.81
N ALA A 145 3.21 2.33 -4.84
CA ALA A 145 2.40 2.08 -6.04
C ALA A 145 1.81 3.36 -6.61
N GLN A 146 1.22 4.20 -5.74
CA GLN A 146 0.63 5.48 -6.14
C GLN A 146 1.69 6.41 -6.73
N ALA A 147 2.81 6.62 -6.03
CA ALA A 147 3.88 7.50 -6.48
C ALA A 147 4.49 7.01 -7.81
N HIS A 148 4.65 5.70 -7.97
CA HIS A 148 5.12 5.09 -9.21
C HIS A 148 4.16 5.38 -10.37
N LEU A 149 2.86 5.20 -10.16
CA LEU A 149 1.82 5.50 -11.15
C LEU A 149 1.74 6.98 -11.50
N ASP A 150 1.82 7.87 -10.51
CA ASP A 150 1.84 9.32 -10.73
C ASP A 150 3.06 9.77 -11.56
N SER A 151 4.16 9.00 -11.53
CA SER A 151 5.36 9.27 -12.33
C SER A 151 5.30 8.71 -13.76
N GLN A 152 4.27 7.94 -14.11
CA GLN A 152 4.17 7.34 -15.44
C GLN A 152 3.82 8.38 -16.52
N PRO A 153 4.44 8.33 -17.70
CA PRO A 153 4.07 9.20 -18.82
C PRO A 153 2.60 9.05 -19.20
N GLY A 154 1.89 10.17 -19.30
CA GLY A 154 0.48 10.18 -19.69
C GLY A 154 -0.51 9.91 -18.55
N VAL A 155 -0.04 9.66 -17.32
CA VAL A 155 -0.89 9.66 -16.12
C VAL A 155 -1.03 11.09 -15.61
N SER A 156 -2.27 11.57 -15.46
CA SER A 156 -2.56 12.87 -14.87
C SER A 156 -2.77 12.78 -13.36
N ARG A 157 -3.32 11.65 -12.88
CA ARG A 157 -3.59 11.43 -11.45
C ARG A 157 -3.76 9.94 -11.11
N ALA A 158 -3.19 9.50 -9.99
CA ALA A 158 -3.49 8.23 -9.35
C ALA A 158 -4.08 8.44 -7.94
N ASP A 159 -5.33 8.02 -7.73
CA ASP A 159 -6.02 8.11 -6.44
C ASP A 159 -6.17 6.73 -5.79
N VAL A 160 -5.60 6.56 -4.59
CA VAL A 160 -5.85 5.38 -3.75
C VAL A 160 -7.28 5.42 -3.21
N ARG A 161 -8.09 4.41 -3.55
CA ARG A 161 -9.49 4.29 -3.13
C ARG A 161 -9.65 3.38 -1.93
N GLU A 162 -8.92 2.27 -1.90
CA GLU A 162 -9.12 1.21 -0.91
C GLU A 162 -7.81 0.45 -0.65
N LEU A 163 -7.56 0.15 0.62
CA LEU A 163 -6.51 -0.76 1.07
C LEU A 163 -7.10 -1.64 2.18
N ALA A 164 -7.56 -2.83 1.82
CA ALA A 164 -8.18 -3.77 2.76
C ALA A 164 -7.81 -5.20 2.38
N GLU A 165 -7.57 -6.05 3.37
CA GLU A 165 -7.32 -7.50 3.18
C GLU A 165 -6.17 -7.82 2.20
N GLY A 166 -5.19 -6.93 2.06
CA GLY A 166 -4.08 -7.09 1.12
C GLY A 166 -4.41 -6.72 -0.34
N LEU A 167 -5.61 -6.21 -0.61
CA LEU A 167 -5.99 -5.66 -1.90
C LEU A 167 -5.86 -4.14 -1.88
N LEU A 168 -5.22 -3.59 -2.90
CA LEU A 168 -5.14 -2.16 -3.17
C LEU A 168 -5.90 -1.82 -4.44
N ARG A 169 -6.79 -0.84 -4.34
CA ARG A 169 -7.48 -0.25 -5.49
C ARG A 169 -7.00 1.17 -5.72
N ILE A 170 -6.47 1.42 -6.91
CA ILE A 170 -6.07 2.75 -7.38
C ILE A 170 -6.88 3.09 -8.62
N THR A 171 -7.50 4.26 -8.65
CA THR A 171 -8.08 4.81 -9.88
C THR A 171 -7.06 5.72 -10.52
N VAL A 172 -6.67 5.40 -11.76
CA VAL A 172 -5.71 6.17 -12.56
C VAL A 172 -6.48 6.90 -13.66
N GLU A 173 -6.23 8.20 -13.79
CA GLU A 173 -6.71 9.04 -14.87
C GLU A 173 -5.52 9.44 -15.74
N GLY A 174 -5.68 9.39 -17.06
CA GLY A 174 -4.59 9.71 -17.98
C GLY A 174 -5.03 9.76 -19.43
N ASP A 175 -4.16 10.27 -20.29
CA ASP A 175 -4.42 10.42 -21.73
C ASP A 175 -4.23 9.08 -22.48
N VAL A 176 -3.53 8.13 -21.86
CA VAL A 176 -3.20 6.82 -22.42
C VAL A 176 -3.72 5.72 -21.48
N PRO A 177 -4.35 4.65 -22.02
CA PRO A 177 -4.74 3.51 -21.20
C PRO A 177 -3.51 2.85 -20.56
N LEU A 178 -3.61 2.58 -19.27
CA LEU A 178 -2.51 1.99 -18.51
C LEU A 178 -2.38 0.49 -18.85
N ALA A 179 -1.17 0.08 -19.23
CA ALA A 179 -0.83 -1.31 -19.51
C ALA A 179 0.02 -1.93 -18.39
N SER A 180 0.07 -3.25 -18.34
CA SER A 180 0.89 -3.98 -17.35
C SER A 180 2.38 -3.61 -17.39
N ALA A 181 2.89 -3.20 -18.56
CA ALA A 181 4.26 -2.73 -18.74
C ALA A 181 4.60 -1.48 -17.89
N ALA A 182 3.62 -0.67 -17.51
CA ALA A 182 3.83 0.50 -16.65
C ALA A 182 4.36 0.12 -15.26
N PHE A 183 4.16 -1.14 -14.84
CA PHE A 183 4.65 -1.66 -13.57
C PHE A 183 5.98 -2.40 -13.69
N ALA A 184 6.62 -2.47 -14.86
CA ALA A 184 7.82 -3.29 -15.07
C ALA A 184 9.01 -2.93 -14.16
N ASP A 185 9.13 -1.66 -13.77
CA ASP A 185 10.23 -1.18 -12.92
C ASP A 185 9.83 -1.04 -11.44
N TRP A 186 8.54 -1.25 -11.12
CA TRP A 186 8.01 -1.09 -9.77
C TRP A 186 8.12 -2.37 -8.93
N GLU A 187 8.83 -2.34 -7.81
CA GLU A 187 9.11 -3.51 -6.95
C GLU A 187 9.84 -4.64 -7.73
N PRO A 188 11.08 -4.40 -8.23
CA PRO A 188 11.82 -5.37 -9.05
C PRO A 188 12.18 -6.67 -8.30
N GLU A 189 12.13 -6.64 -6.97
CA GLU A 189 12.40 -7.80 -6.11
C GLU A 189 11.17 -8.70 -5.91
N ARG A 190 10.03 -8.37 -6.53
CA ARG A 190 8.77 -9.14 -6.44
C ARG A 190 8.37 -9.71 -7.79
N ASN A 191 7.80 -10.91 -7.75
CA ASN A 191 7.18 -11.52 -8.92
C ASN A 191 5.81 -10.88 -9.14
N ARG A 192 5.58 -10.40 -10.37
CA ARG A 192 4.33 -9.78 -10.80
C ARG A 192 3.63 -10.71 -11.79
N THR A 193 2.39 -11.06 -11.51
CA THR A 193 1.54 -11.83 -12.43
C THR A 193 0.35 -10.97 -12.83
N VAL A 194 0.16 -10.76 -14.14
CA VAL A 194 -1.02 -10.05 -14.65
C VAL A 194 -2.20 -11.03 -14.65
N LEU A 195 -3.22 -10.74 -13.85
CA LEU A 195 -4.43 -11.56 -13.78
C LEU A 195 -5.43 -11.13 -14.85
N THR A 196 -5.61 -9.82 -15.00
CA THR A 196 -6.56 -9.22 -15.95
C THR A 196 -5.95 -7.98 -16.58
N GLU A 197 -5.99 -7.87 -17.91
CA GLU A 197 -5.62 -6.66 -18.65
C GLU A 197 -6.72 -6.37 -19.69
N ARG A 198 -7.55 -5.36 -19.42
CA ARG A 198 -8.65 -4.94 -20.28
C ARG A 198 -8.77 -3.41 -20.27
N PRO A 199 -9.41 -2.79 -21.28
CA PRO A 199 -9.67 -1.36 -21.25
C PRO A 199 -10.40 -0.96 -19.97
N GLY A 200 -9.78 -0.08 -19.17
CA GLY A 200 -10.33 0.45 -17.92
C GLY A 200 -10.12 -0.41 -16.67
N VAL A 201 -9.57 -1.63 -16.77
CA VAL A 201 -9.23 -2.46 -15.60
C VAL A 201 -7.92 -3.21 -15.80
N LEU A 202 -7.01 -3.05 -14.85
CA LEU A 202 -5.75 -3.78 -14.77
C LEU A 202 -5.63 -4.45 -13.40
N GLU A 203 -5.40 -5.75 -13.37
CA GLU A 203 -5.30 -6.54 -12.16
C GLU A 203 -3.98 -7.30 -12.11
N ILE A 204 -3.23 -7.11 -11.03
CA ILE A 204 -1.88 -7.65 -10.84
C ILE A 204 -1.81 -8.34 -9.48
N ASP A 205 -1.20 -9.52 -9.47
CA ASP A 205 -0.82 -10.22 -8.25
C ASP A 205 0.68 -10.04 -7.97
N LEU A 206 1.00 -9.65 -6.74
CA LEU A 206 2.38 -9.53 -6.26
C LEU A 206 2.72 -10.72 -5.38
N THR A 207 3.75 -11.47 -5.73
CA THR A 207 4.26 -12.55 -4.89
C THR A 207 5.73 -12.32 -4.58
N GLU A 208 6.18 -12.79 -3.41
CA GLU A 208 7.60 -12.72 -3.07
C GLU A 208 8.39 -13.57 -4.05
N THR A 209 9.49 -13.01 -4.56
CA THR A 209 10.41 -13.77 -5.40
C THR A 209 11.05 -14.82 -4.51
N THR A 210 10.74 -16.10 -4.76
CA THR A 210 11.37 -17.18 -4.01
C THR A 210 12.88 -17.07 -4.24
N PRO A 211 13.71 -16.90 -3.19
CA PRO A 211 15.14 -16.78 -3.38
C PRO A 211 15.64 -18.10 -3.98
N SER A 212 16.13 -18.03 -5.22
CA SER A 212 16.87 -19.11 -5.87
C SER A 212 18.08 -19.42 -4.99
N ARG A 213 18.05 -20.61 -4.38
CA ARG A 213 19.08 -21.08 -3.46
C ARG A 213 20.30 -21.61 -4.20
#